data_AF-A0AAQ1GA61-F1
#
_entry.id   AF-A0AAQ1GA61-F1
#
_cell.length_a   1.000
_cell.length_b   1.000
_cell.length_c   1.000
_cell.angle_alpha   90.00
_cell.angle_beta   90.00
_cell.angle_gamma   90.00
#
_symmetry.space_group_name_H-M   'P 1'
#
loop_
_entity.id
_entity.type
_entity.pdbx_description
1 polymer ?
#
loop_
_entity_poly.entity_id
_entity_poly.type
_entity_poly.pdbx_seq_one_letter_code
_entity_poly.pdbx_strand_id
1 'polypeptide(L)'
;LASPASVIAANYKARWGIELFFKWLKQNLSVRTFLGRSENAVKIQIFVALITYLLLQIQHAGSAAVSSLRCSLTELRAGLFQRKETDHQLLQRRQRRQLIWTRMQGALPL
;
A
#
# COMPACT_ATOMS: atom_id res chain seq x y z
N LEU A 1 -34.48 14.61 28.68
CA LEU A 1 -33.34 15.07 27.84
C LEU A 1 -32.07 15.28 28.70
N ALA A 2 -31.68 14.30 29.52
CA ALA A 2 -30.44 14.39 30.32
C ALA A 2 -29.67 13.08 30.18
N SER A 3 -28.95 12.92 29.08
CA SER A 3 -27.97 11.84 29.00
C SER A 3 -26.87 12.09 30.03
N PRO A 4 -26.37 11.05 30.72
CA PRO A 4 -25.25 11.20 31.65
C PRO A 4 -24.05 11.84 30.95
N ALA A 5 -23.33 12.72 31.64
CA ALA A 5 -22.15 13.40 31.09
C ALA A 5 -21.10 12.42 30.54
N SER A 6 -20.98 11.23 31.14
CA SER A 6 -20.12 10.14 30.67
C SER A 6 -20.51 9.60 29.29
N VAL A 7 -21.81 9.46 29.01
CA VAL A 7 -22.33 9.01 27.71
C VAL A 7 -22.06 10.06 26.64
N ILE A 8 -22.26 11.33 26.98
CA ILE A 8 -21.96 12.45 26.08
C ILE A 8 -20.46 12.44 25.74
N ALA A 9 -19.58 12.35 26.74
CA ALA A 9 -18.13 12.30 26.54
C ALA A 9 -17.70 11.07 25.69
N ALA A 10 -18.29 9.90 25.93
CA ALA A 10 -18.02 8.69 25.14
C ALA A 10 -18.41 8.86 23.67
N ASN A 11 -19.59 9.46 23.40
CA ASN A 11 -20.04 9.74 22.03
C ASN A 11 -19.11 10.71 21.29
N TYR A 12 -18.62 11.76 21.98
CA TYR A 12 -17.63 12.67 21.39
C TYR A 12 -16.31 11.95 21.07
N LYS A 13 -15.83 11.08 21.96
CA LYS A 13 -14.64 10.26 21.73
C LYS A 13 -14.81 9.31 20.54
N ALA A 14 -15.97 8.67 20.42
CA ALA A 14 -16.28 7.78 19.30
C ALA A 14 -16.32 8.54 17.96
N ARG A 15 -16.95 9.72 17.94
CA ARG A 15 -16.99 10.58 16.75
C ARG A 15 -15.58 10.99 16.29
N TRP A 16 -14.73 11.38 17.23
CA TRP A 16 -13.33 11.69 16.94
C TRP A 16 -12.58 10.49 16.38
N GLY A 17 -12.80 9.29 16.91
CA GLY A 17 -12.22 8.06 16.37
C GLY A 17 -12.55 7.85 14.88
N ILE A 18 -13.81 8.05 14.51
CA ILE A 18 -14.27 7.97 13.11
C ILE A 18 -13.61 9.05 12.24
N GLU A 19 -13.50 10.28 12.75
CA GLU A 19 -12.84 11.37 12.02
C GLU A 19 -11.35 11.10 11.79
N LEU A 20 -10.63 10.61 12.80
CA LEU A 20 -9.24 10.21 12.65
C LEU A 20 -9.08 9.06 11.65
N PHE A 21 -9.99 8.08 11.68
CA PHE A 21 -10.01 6.99 10.70
C PHE A 21 -10.19 7.52 9.27
N PHE A 22 -11.19 8.36 9.01
CA PHE A 22 -11.40 8.91 7.67
C PHE A 22 -10.29 9.89 7.24
N LYS A 23 -9.67 10.61 8.18
CA LYS A 23 -8.49 11.42 7.91
C LYS A 23 -7.34 10.54 7.45
N TRP A 24 -7.05 9.45 8.17
CA TRP A 24 -6.02 8.49 7.80
C TRP A 24 -6.33 7.84 6.45
N LEU A 25 -7.58 7.41 6.24
CA LEU A 25 -8.03 6.76 5.00
C LEU A 25 -7.77 7.67 3.80
N LYS A 26 -8.21 8.94 3.84
CA LYS A 26 -8.03 9.91 2.76
C LYS A 26 -6.56 10.30 2.53
N GLN A 27 -5.73 10.28 3.57
CA GLN A 27 -4.31 10.63 3.46
C GLN A 27 -3.47 9.49 2.90
N ASN A 28 -3.78 8.25 3.29
CA ASN A 28 -2.92 7.11 2.98
C ASN A 28 -3.43 6.32 1.77
N LEU A 29 -4.73 6.24 1.54
CA LEU A 29 -5.32 5.60 0.37
C LEU A 29 -5.74 6.73 -0.58
N SER A 30 -5.40 6.62 -1.87
CA SER A 30 -5.54 7.71 -2.86
C SER A 30 -6.99 8.05 -3.21
N VAL A 31 -7.82 8.40 -2.22
CA VAL A 31 -9.17 8.96 -2.39
C VAL A 31 -9.10 10.46 -2.76
N ARG A 32 -7.93 10.96 -3.18
CA ARG A 32 -7.72 12.36 -3.57
C ARG A 32 -8.28 12.68 -4.95
N THR A 33 -8.36 11.70 -5.84
CA THR A 33 -8.93 11.87 -7.18
C THR A 33 -9.91 10.73 -7.46
N PHE A 34 -11.13 11.10 -7.82
CA PHE A 34 -12.12 10.12 -8.24
C PHE A 34 -11.74 9.59 -9.63
N LEU A 35 -11.74 8.27 -9.80
CA LEU A 35 -11.45 7.60 -11.07
C LEU A 35 -12.64 7.74 -12.05
N GLY A 36 -13.81 8.11 -11.55
CA GLY A 36 -15.00 8.40 -12.33
C GLY A 36 -15.97 9.27 -11.55
N ARG A 37 -16.88 9.95 -12.27
CA ARG A 37 -17.89 10.84 -11.66
C ARG A 37 -19.24 10.16 -11.41
N SER A 38 -19.38 8.89 -11.77
CA SER A 38 -20.61 8.13 -11.52
C SER A 38 -20.70 7.72 -10.05
N GLU A 39 -21.92 7.62 -9.52
CA GLU A 39 -22.18 7.19 -8.16
C GLU A 39 -21.55 5.81 -7.87
N ASN A 40 -21.64 4.89 -8.82
CA ASN A 40 -21.03 3.57 -8.71
C ASN A 40 -19.50 3.62 -8.65
N ALA A 41 -18.86 4.50 -9.42
CA ALA A 41 -17.40 4.67 -9.36
C ALA A 41 -16.97 5.15 -7.97
N VAL A 42 -17.70 6.11 -7.39
CA VAL A 42 -17.44 6.61 -6.03
C VAL A 42 -17.63 5.49 -4.99
N LYS A 43 -18.74 4.74 -5.07
CA LYS A 43 -19.00 3.61 -4.15
C LYS A 43 -17.88 2.57 -4.21
N ILE A 44 -17.49 2.15 -5.42
CA ILE A 44 -16.41 1.17 -5.63
C ILE A 44 -15.10 1.68 -5.03
N GLN A 45 -14.75 2.96 -5.25
CA GLN A 45 -13.53 3.52 -4.67
C GLN A 45 -13.53 3.50 -3.13
N ILE A 46 -14.67 3.80 -2.51
CA ILE A 46 -14.81 3.72 -1.05
C ILE A 46 -14.65 2.26 -0.59
N PHE A 47 -15.34 1.30 -1.23
CA PHE A 47 -15.23 -0.12 -0.87
C PHE A 47 -13.80 -0.64 -1.03
N VAL A 48 -13.11 -0.30 -2.12
CA VAL A 48 -11.71 -0.70 -2.35
C VAL A 48 -10.79 -0.11 -1.28
N ALA A 49 -11.00 1.15 -0.87
CA ALA A 49 -10.22 1.77 0.20
C ALA A 49 -10.44 1.05 1.55
N LEU A 50 -11.69 0.69 1.88
CA LEU A 50 -12.02 -0.07 3.09
C LEU A 50 -11.41 -1.49 3.06
N ILE A 51 -11.51 -2.20 1.94
CA ILE A 51 -10.90 -3.52 1.77
C ILE A 51 -9.38 -3.45 1.94
N THR A 52 -8.73 -2.46 1.32
CA THR A 52 -7.28 -2.28 1.44
C THR A 52 -6.86 -2.03 2.90
N TYR A 53 -7.63 -1.20 3.63
CA TYR A 53 -7.38 -0.98 5.06
C TYR A 53 -7.48 -2.27 5.88
N LEU A 54 -8.52 -3.08 5.65
CA LEU A 54 -8.69 -4.36 6.34
C LEU A 54 -7.54 -5.32 6.05
N LEU A 55 -7.10 -5.41 4.80
CA LEU A 55 -5.95 -6.24 4.43
C LEU A 55 -4.67 -5.80 5.13
N LEU A 56 -4.42 -4.48 5.20
CA LEU A 56 -3.27 -3.94 5.95
C LEU A 56 -3.35 -4.28 7.45
N GLN A 57 -4.55 -4.22 8.04
CA GLN A 57 -4.74 -4.58 9.44
C GLN A 57 -4.49 -6.06 9.70
N ILE A 58 -4.98 -6.95 8.83
CA ILE A 58 -4.72 -8.39 8.92
C ILE A 58 -3.22 -8.67 8.79
N GLN A 59 -2.55 -8.04 7.82
CA GLN A 59 -1.10 -8.17 7.64
C GLN A 59 -0.34 -7.69 8.88
N HIS A 60 -0.72 -6.55 9.44
CA HIS A 60 -0.09 -5.99 10.62
C HIS A 60 -0.31 -6.88 11.86
N ALA A 61 -1.51 -7.42 12.04
CA ALA A 61 -1.83 -8.35 13.13
C ALA A 61 -1.05 -9.67 13.04
N GLY A 62 -0.78 -10.16 11.82
CA GLY A 62 0.01 -11.37 11.59
C GLY A 62 1.53 -11.16 11.60
N SER A 63 1.99 -9.91 11.65
CA SER A 63 3.43 -9.58 11.59
C SER A 63 4.00 -9.42 12.99
N ALA A 64 5.06 -10.16 13.32
CA ALA A 64 5.80 -9.99 14.57
C ALA A 64 6.57 -8.65 14.65
N ALA A 65 6.68 -7.94 13.52
CA ALA A 65 7.34 -6.64 13.45
C ALA A 65 6.38 -5.51 13.80
N VAL A 66 6.80 -4.63 14.70
CA VAL A 66 6.11 -3.38 15.03
C VAL A 66 6.36 -2.36 13.91
N SER A 67 5.78 -2.58 12.73
CA SER A 67 5.87 -1.64 11.62
C SER A 67 4.60 -0.78 11.55
N SER A 68 4.74 0.53 11.36
CA SER A 68 3.56 1.39 11.18
C SER A 68 2.79 0.96 9.93
N LEU A 69 1.44 0.95 9.97
CA LEU A 69 0.57 0.66 8.81
C LEU A 69 0.97 1.44 7.54
N ARG A 70 1.52 2.65 7.71
CA ARG A 70 2.02 3.48 6.61
C ARG A 70 3.25 2.88 5.93
N CYS A 71 4.16 2.27 6.69
CA CYS A 71 5.33 1.59 6.15
C CYS A 71 4.89 0.35 5.36
N SER A 72 4.02 -0.48 5.93
CA SER A 72 3.49 -1.67 5.24
C SER A 72 2.78 -1.31 3.94
N LEU A 73 2.00 -0.22 3.91
CA LEU A 73 1.38 0.30 2.69
C LEU A 73 2.42 0.82 1.68
N THR A 74 3.51 1.43 2.13
CA THR A 74 4.59 1.91 1.26
C THR A 74 5.35 0.74 0.63
N GLU A 75 5.63 -0.29 1.41
CA GLU A 75 6.22 -1.55 0.94
C GLU A 75 5.31 -2.24 -0.07
N LEU A 76 4.01 -2.35 0.23
CA LEU A 76 3.02 -2.89 -0.71
C LEU A 76 3.01 -2.10 -2.02
N ARG A 77 3.00 -0.77 -1.97
CA ARG A 77 3.07 0.06 -3.19
C ARG A 77 4.32 -0.18 -4.01
N ALA A 78 5.47 -0.32 -3.36
CA ALA A 78 6.73 -0.63 -4.03
C ALA A 78 6.73 -2.05 -4.63
N GLY A 79 6.02 -3.00 -3.99
CA GLY A 79 5.98 -4.40 -4.37
C GLY A 79 4.83 -4.82 -5.30
N LEU A 80 3.75 -4.06 -5.43
CA LEU A 80 2.53 -4.44 -6.17
C LEU A 80 2.75 -4.74 -7.66
N PHE A 81 3.86 -4.27 -8.22
CA PHE A 81 4.27 -4.55 -9.60
C PHE A 81 5.62 -5.28 -9.71
N GLN A 82 6.19 -5.74 -8.59
CA GLN A 82 7.37 -6.60 -8.61
C GLN A 82 6.96 -8.03 -8.93
N ARG A 83 7.10 -8.40 -10.21
CA ARG A 83 6.99 -9.79 -10.64
C ARG A 83 8.33 -10.49 -10.42
N LYS A 84 8.45 -11.18 -9.27
CA LYS A 84 9.68 -11.91 -8.87
C LYS A 84 10.24 -12.83 -9.97
N GLU A 85 9.36 -13.49 -10.74
CA GLU A 85 9.76 -14.35 -11.87
C GLU A 85 10.48 -13.58 -12.97
N THR A 86 9.98 -12.39 -13.31
CA THR A 86 10.55 -11.55 -14.37
C THR A 86 11.86 -10.93 -13.92
N ASP A 87 11.97 -10.49 -12.67
CA ASP A 87 13.19 -9.88 -12.14
C ASP A 87 14.36 -10.86 -12.13
N HIS A 88 14.15 -12.10 -11.68
CA HIS A 88 15.20 -13.12 -11.72
C HIS A 88 15.63 -13.46 -13.16
N GLN A 89 14.66 -13.57 -14.09
CA GLN A 89 14.96 -13.78 -15.50
C GLN A 89 15.71 -12.59 -16.14
N LEU A 90 15.37 -11.36 -15.78
CA LEU A 90 16.07 -10.15 -16.24
C LEU A 90 17.49 -10.07 -15.69
N LEU A 91 17.71 -10.42 -14.42
CA LEU A 91 19.04 -10.50 -13.80
C LEU A 91 19.92 -11.53 -14.51
N GLN A 92 19.39 -12.73 -14.76
CA GLN A 92 20.09 -13.77 -15.52
C GLN A 92 20.47 -13.31 -16.94
N ARG A 93 19.57 -12.59 -17.63
CA ARG A 93 19.87 -12.01 -18.95
C ARG A 93 20.98 -10.95 -18.90
N ARG A 94 21.00 -10.09 -17.87
CA ARG A 94 22.05 -9.08 -17.68
C ARG A 94 23.42 -9.72 -17.42
N GLN A 95 23.47 -10.73 -16.55
CA GLN A 95 24.70 -11.49 -16.26
C GLN A 95 25.23 -12.18 -17.51
N ARG A 96 24.37 -12.82 -18.31
CA ARG A 96 24.75 -13.42 -19.61
C ARG A 96 25.32 -12.40 -20.58
N ARG A 97 24.70 -11.21 -20.70
CA ARG A 97 25.23 -10.13 -21.54
C ARG A 97 26.59 -9.65 -21.05
N GLN A 98 26.77 -9.44 -19.75
CA GLN A 98 28.06 -9.04 -19.19
C GLN A 98 29.15 -10.08 -19.47
N LEU A 99 28.86 -11.36 -19.26
CA LEU A 99 29.79 -12.45 -19.61
C LEU A 99 30.16 -12.46 -21.10
N ILE A 100 29.19 -12.23 -22.00
CA ILE A 100 29.45 -12.10 -23.44
C ILE A 100 30.32 -10.87 -23.74
N TRP A 101 30.00 -9.71 -23.18
CA TRP A 101 30.79 -8.48 -23.36
C TRP A 101 32.22 -8.62 -22.82
N THR A 102 32.41 -9.20 -21.63
CA THR A 102 33.73 -9.48 -21.06
C THR A 102 34.51 -10.48 -21.91
N ARG A 103 33.84 -11.52 -22.44
CA ARG A 103 34.45 -12.49 -23.36
C ARG A 103 34.81 -11.86 -24.71
N MET A 104 34.06 -10.88 -25.19
CA MET A 104 34.35 -10.11 -26.41
C MET A 104 35.49 -9.10 -26.21
N GLN A 105 35.58 -8.45 -25.04
CA GLN A 105 36.65 -7.51 -24.71
C GLN A 105 38.02 -8.19 -24.54
N GLY A 106 38.06 -9.43 -24.05
CA GLY A 106 39.30 -10.23 -23.97
C GLY A 106 39.75 -10.85 -25.31
N ALA A 107 39.02 -10.64 -26.41
CA ALA A 107 39.27 -11.24 -27.72
C ALA A 107 39.71 -10.23 -28.80
N LEU A 108 39.93 -8.97 -28.45
CA LEU A 108 40.45 -7.96 -29.37
C LEU A 108 41.99 -7.99 -29.33
N PRO A 109 42.69 -8.31 -30.44
CA PRO A 109 44.12 -8.08 -30.51
C PRO A 109 44.36 -6.57 -30.56
N LEU A 110 45.31 -6.07 -29.75
CA LEU A 110 45.85 -4.72 -29.88
C LEU A 110 46.57 -4.55 -31.22
#